data_AF-A0A821WFS7-F1
#
_entry.id   AF-A0A821WFS7-F1
#
_cell.length_a   1.000
_cell.length_b   1.000
_cell.length_c   1.000
_cell.angle_alpha   90.00
_cell.angle_beta   90.00
_cell.angle_gamma   90.00
#
_symmetry.space_group_name_H-M   'P 1'
#
loop_
_entity.id
_entity.type
_entity.pdbx_description
1 polymer ?
#
loop_
_entity_poly.entity_id
_entity_poly.type
_entity_poly.pdbx_seq_one_letter_code
_entity_poly.pdbx_strand_id
1 'polypeptide(L)'
;MHPSTCSKTWYGSSGEQSSSDNDDNIHSSVPLASRSRKRRRLADGKPYSGGVGRMTRVMEHKLADNYGLAIRQCSELAKNLDEDQAVSLMERRCRAALLHNIKQSDRELRHAFCPTGPDSWCSYEKDKHVPVFLEILSPMIDKLTNSTFLCRCLRGMTQNANESINSVMWSILSKTKYHGYQSIRGAAALSSIFFNRGRSGLVKFFDQVGIPVTEELLDTLIGKDYKRIEKAEKNTQKTPNYQKTERTKTNRSSNRRR
;
A
#
# COMPACT_ATOMS: atom_id res chain seq x y z
N MET A 1 -7.78 -34.88 -10.04
CA MET A 1 -7.25 -33.50 -10.02
C MET A 1 -8.41 -32.57 -10.28
N HIS A 2 -9.04 -32.06 -9.22
CA HIS A 2 -10.20 -31.17 -9.34
C HIS A 2 -9.75 -29.71 -9.42
N PRO A 3 -10.23 -28.92 -10.40
CA PRO A 3 -10.07 -27.48 -10.42
C PRO A 3 -11.19 -26.84 -9.59
N SER A 4 -10.83 -26.09 -8.54
CA SER A 4 -11.79 -25.30 -7.76
C SER A 4 -12.01 -23.94 -8.42
N THR A 5 -13.11 -23.81 -9.17
CA THR A 5 -13.64 -22.55 -9.66
C THR A 5 -14.29 -21.76 -8.52
N CYS A 6 -13.85 -20.53 -8.25
CA CYS A 6 -14.50 -19.62 -7.31
C CYS A 6 -15.45 -18.68 -8.07
N SER A 7 -16.74 -19.00 -8.05
CA SER A 7 -17.81 -18.21 -8.66
C SER A 7 -18.28 -17.09 -7.72
N LYS A 8 -18.56 -15.93 -8.31
CA LYS A 8 -19.16 -14.73 -7.71
C LYS A 8 -20.59 -14.97 -7.21
N THR A 9 -20.97 -14.40 -6.06
CA THR A 9 -22.27 -13.73 -5.81
C THR A 9 -22.21 -12.91 -4.52
N TRP A 10 -22.59 -11.63 -4.57
CA TRP A 10 -22.89 -10.78 -3.42
C TRP A 10 -24.18 -10.02 -3.74
N TYR A 11 -25.33 -10.48 -3.24
CA TYR A 11 -26.55 -9.69 -2.99
C TYR A 11 -27.54 -10.48 -2.12
N GLY A 12 -27.86 -9.92 -0.94
CA GLY A 12 -29.15 -9.94 -0.22
C GLY A 12 -29.84 -11.26 0.18
N SER A 13 -29.98 -11.49 1.50
CA SER A 13 -31.30 -11.62 2.14
C SER A 13 -31.22 -11.59 3.67
N SER A 14 -32.20 -10.89 4.23
CA SER A 14 -32.50 -10.67 5.64
C SER A 14 -33.01 -11.94 6.32
N GLY A 15 -32.68 -12.10 7.61
CA GLY A 15 -33.24 -13.11 8.49
C GLY A 15 -32.79 -12.88 9.93
N GLU A 16 -33.66 -12.31 10.75
CA GLU A 16 -33.53 -12.21 12.20
C GLU A 16 -33.68 -13.59 12.86
N GLN A 17 -32.87 -13.89 13.88
CA GLN A 17 -33.30 -14.57 15.11
C GLN A 17 -32.23 -14.51 16.22
N SER A 18 -32.66 -13.92 17.35
CA SER A 18 -32.23 -14.03 18.77
C SER A 18 -30.96 -14.81 19.12
N SER A 19 -29.97 -14.18 19.75
CA SER A 19 -29.83 -13.92 21.21
C SER A 19 -29.47 -15.16 22.05
N SER A 20 -28.19 -15.30 22.35
CA SER A 20 -27.69 -15.73 23.67
C SER A 20 -26.20 -15.40 23.76
N ASP A 21 -25.93 -14.35 24.53
CA ASP A 21 -24.80 -14.12 25.44
C ASP A 21 -23.54 -14.97 25.26
N ASN A 22 -22.44 -14.31 24.90
CA ASN A 22 -21.15 -14.44 25.57
C ASN A 22 -20.31 -13.18 25.29
N ASP A 23 -20.38 -12.25 26.25
CA ASP A 23 -19.50 -11.11 26.39
C ASP A 23 -18.08 -11.58 26.72
N ASP A 24 -17.20 -11.60 25.72
CA ASP A 24 -15.75 -11.68 25.93
C ASP A 24 -15.04 -10.60 25.09
N ASN A 25 -15.07 -9.38 25.64
CA ASN A 25 -13.92 -8.48 25.77
C ASN A 25 -12.86 -8.51 24.65
N ILE A 26 -13.21 -7.99 23.46
CA ILE A 26 -12.24 -7.67 22.39
C ILE A 26 -11.61 -6.30 22.68
N HIS A 27 -10.90 -6.21 23.80
CA HIS A 27 -9.89 -5.18 24.02
C HIS A 27 -8.57 -5.88 24.34
N SER A 28 -7.49 -5.43 23.69
CA SER A 28 -6.11 -5.91 23.88
C SER A 28 -5.77 -7.25 23.21
N SER A 29 -5.45 -7.22 21.90
CA SER A 29 -4.46 -8.13 21.27
C SER A 29 -4.00 -7.61 19.91
N VAL A 30 -3.45 -6.40 19.86
CA VAL A 30 -2.45 -6.06 18.84
C VAL A 30 -1.11 -6.04 19.57
N PRO A 31 -0.30 -7.12 19.52
CA PRO A 31 1.03 -7.04 20.10
C PRO A 31 1.82 -5.99 19.32
N LEU A 32 2.26 -4.94 20.02
CA LEU A 32 3.33 -4.06 19.57
C LEU A 32 4.59 -4.90 19.26
N ALA A 33 4.66 -5.43 18.04
CA ALA A 33 5.76 -6.28 17.56
C ALA A 33 7.09 -5.52 17.38
N SER A 34 7.14 -4.22 17.70
CA SER A 34 8.35 -3.39 17.54
C SER A 34 9.33 -3.47 18.71
N ARG A 35 8.88 -3.79 19.93
CA ARG A 35 9.74 -3.79 21.14
C ARG A 35 10.53 -5.08 21.37
N SER A 36 10.15 -6.21 20.76
CA SER A 36 10.74 -7.54 21.04
C SER A 36 11.98 -7.88 20.18
N ARG A 37 12.17 -7.26 19.01
CA ARG A 37 13.27 -7.65 18.08
C ARG A 37 14.68 -7.39 18.61
N LYS A 38 14.86 -6.39 19.50
CA LYS A 38 16.18 -6.00 20.02
C LYS A 38 16.81 -7.01 20.99
N ARG A 39 16.02 -7.93 21.56
CA ARG A 39 16.52 -8.96 22.52
C ARG A 39 16.65 -10.36 21.92
N ARG A 40 16.19 -10.60 20.68
CA ARG A 40 16.38 -11.89 20.01
C ARG A 40 17.83 -12.04 19.56
N ARG A 41 18.46 -13.13 19.99
CA ARG A 41 19.72 -13.62 19.43
C ARG A 41 19.40 -14.47 18.21
N LEU A 42 20.26 -14.39 17.19
CA LEU A 42 20.18 -15.24 16.01
C LEU A 42 20.79 -16.61 16.32
N ALA A 43 20.74 -17.55 15.37
CA ALA A 43 21.35 -18.88 15.52
C ALA A 43 22.85 -18.83 15.88
N ASP A 44 23.54 -17.74 15.53
CA ASP A 44 24.94 -17.49 15.87
C ASP A 44 25.16 -16.85 17.26
N GLY A 45 24.13 -16.83 18.11
CA GLY A 45 24.17 -16.31 19.48
C GLY A 45 24.33 -14.79 19.61
N LYS A 46 24.42 -14.06 18.49
CA LYS A 46 24.66 -12.61 18.46
C LYS A 46 23.34 -11.83 18.30
N PRO A 47 23.31 -10.54 18.67
CA PRO A 47 22.10 -9.72 18.58
C PRO A 47 21.67 -9.48 17.12
N TYR A 48 20.36 -9.30 16.94
CA TYR A 48 19.70 -9.03 15.66
C TYR A 48 20.28 -7.81 14.91
N SER A 49 20.71 -6.77 15.62
CA SER A 49 21.22 -5.51 15.05
C SER A 49 22.51 -5.05 15.73
N GLY A 50 23.31 -4.23 15.03
CA GLY A 50 24.44 -3.51 15.64
C GLY A 50 25.85 -4.04 15.34
N GLY A 51 26.05 -4.80 14.26
CA GLY A 51 27.37 -5.27 13.85
C GLY A 51 27.49 -5.54 12.35
N VAL A 52 28.72 -5.80 11.87
CA VAL A 52 28.98 -6.23 10.49
C VAL A 52 28.25 -7.55 10.22
N GLY A 53 27.57 -7.64 9.07
CA GLY A 53 26.74 -8.81 8.76
C GLY A 53 25.42 -8.86 9.54
N ARG A 54 24.93 -7.72 10.04
CA ARG A 54 23.59 -7.57 10.65
C ARG A 54 22.63 -6.77 9.78
N MET A 55 21.34 -6.99 10.00
CA MET A 55 20.29 -6.17 9.41
C MET A 55 20.49 -4.72 9.86
N THR A 56 20.68 -3.84 8.89
CA THR A 56 20.80 -2.40 9.12
C THR A 56 19.53 -1.72 8.66
N ARG A 57 19.25 -0.54 9.23
CA ARG A 57 18.13 0.30 8.78
C ARG A 57 18.22 0.63 7.28
N VAL A 58 19.43 0.83 6.77
CA VAL A 58 19.67 1.08 5.33
C VAL A 58 19.25 -0.13 4.49
N MET A 59 19.55 -1.35 4.96
CA MET A 59 19.15 -2.57 4.28
C MET A 59 17.63 -2.79 4.33
N GLU A 60 17.00 -2.52 5.47
CA GLU A 60 15.55 -2.58 5.62
C GLU A 60 14.85 -1.64 4.63
N HIS A 61 15.33 -0.40 4.50
CA HIS A 61 14.82 0.54 3.50
C HIS A 61 15.02 0.04 2.07
N LYS A 62 16.22 -0.48 1.72
CA LYS A 62 16.47 -1.05 0.39
C LYS A 62 15.55 -2.21 0.04
N LEU A 63 15.33 -3.14 0.98
CA LEU A 63 14.42 -4.26 0.79
C LEU A 63 12.98 -3.78 0.54
N ALA A 64 12.51 -2.83 1.35
CA ALA A 64 11.19 -2.24 1.19
C ALA A 64 11.05 -1.49 -0.15
N ASP A 65 12.06 -0.73 -0.54
CA ASP A 65 12.08 0.04 -1.79
C ASP A 65 12.08 -0.89 -3.02
N ASN A 66 12.92 -1.93 -3.01
CA ASN A 66 13.01 -2.92 -4.09
C ASN A 66 11.70 -3.71 -4.23
N TYR A 67 11.09 -4.11 -3.12
CA TYR A 67 9.80 -4.79 -3.11
C TYR A 67 8.68 -3.89 -3.65
N GLY A 68 8.59 -2.64 -3.17
CA GLY A 68 7.61 -1.68 -3.67
C GLY A 68 7.82 -1.31 -5.14
N LEU A 69 9.07 -1.29 -5.61
CA LEU A 69 9.39 -1.11 -7.03
C LEU A 69 8.91 -2.32 -7.87
N ALA A 70 9.15 -3.54 -7.40
CA ALA A 70 8.72 -4.76 -8.08
C ALA A 70 7.20 -4.82 -8.26
N ILE A 71 6.43 -4.49 -7.20
CA ILE A 71 4.96 -4.39 -7.29
C ILE A 71 4.54 -3.38 -8.34
N ARG A 72 5.09 -2.16 -8.30
CA ARG A 72 4.71 -1.07 -9.23
C ARG A 72 5.01 -1.42 -10.68
N GLN A 73 6.19 -1.98 -10.96
CA GLN A 73 6.57 -2.41 -12.32
C GLN A 73 5.71 -3.57 -12.82
N CYS A 74 5.40 -4.54 -11.95
CA CYS A 74 4.51 -5.65 -12.31
C CYS A 74 3.07 -5.20 -12.53
N SER A 75 2.57 -4.23 -11.76
CA SER A 75 1.17 -3.78 -11.86
C SER A 75 0.84 -3.23 -13.25
N GLU A 76 1.80 -2.57 -13.91
CA GLU A 76 1.62 -2.10 -15.29
C GLU A 76 1.62 -3.26 -16.30
N LEU A 77 2.50 -4.23 -16.12
CA LEU A 77 2.60 -5.41 -16.99
C LEU A 77 1.42 -6.37 -16.81
N ALA A 78 0.83 -6.40 -15.62
CA ALA A 78 -0.31 -7.23 -15.26
C ALA A 78 -1.62 -6.82 -15.95
N LYS A 79 -1.75 -5.59 -16.47
CA LYS A 79 -3.01 -5.05 -17.03
C LYS A 79 -3.56 -5.85 -18.21
N ASN A 80 -2.69 -6.53 -18.95
CA ASN A 80 -3.04 -7.28 -20.16
C ASN A 80 -2.95 -8.81 -19.94
N LEU A 81 -2.83 -9.26 -18.69
CA LEU A 81 -2.70 -10.67 -18.34
C LEU A 81 -3.96 -11.13 -17.61
N ASP A 82 -4.22 -12.43 -17.68
CA ASP A 82 -5.18 -13.06 -16.78
C ASP A 82 -4.71 -12.94 -15.31
N GLU A 83 -5.65 -12.97 -14.37
CA GLU A 83 -5.37 -12.72 -12.95
C GLU A 83 -4.32 -13.70 -12.41
N ASP A 84 -4.43 -15.00 -12.72
CA ASP A 84 -3.48 -16.01 -12.26
C ASP A 84 -2.07 -15.79 -12.83
N GLN A 85 -1.99 -15.40 -14.10
CA GLN A 85 -0.72 -15.07 -14.77
C GLN A 85 -0.09 -13.80 -14.17
N ALA A 86 -0.91 -12.79 -13.89
CA ALA A 86 -0.48 -11.54 -13.27
C ALA A 86 0.06 -11.76 -11.85
N VAL A 87 -0.63 -12.57 -11.04
CA VAL A 87 -0.18 -12.93 -9.68
C VAL A 87 1.13 -13.71 -9.74
N SER A 88 1.23 -14.71 -10.62
CA SER A 88 2.46 -15.50 -10.80
C SER A 88 3.66 -14.64 -11.22
N LEU A 89 3.45 -13.69 -12.14
CA LEU A 89 4.47 -12.72 -12.54
C LEU A 89 4.90 -11.82 -11.38
N MET A 90 3.96 -11.31 -10.60
CA MET A 90 4.24 -10.46 -9.45
C MET A 90 4.96 -11.23 -8.35
N GLU A 91 4.57 -12.47 -8.08
CA GLU A 91 5.24 -13.36 -7.14
C GLU A 91 6.71 -13.56 -7.53
N ARG A 92 6.96 -13.97 -8.78
CA ARG A 92 8.32 -14.18 -9.30
C ARG A 92 9.17 -12.93 -9.13
N ARG A 93 8.67 -11.76 -9.53
CA ARG A 93 9.41 -10.50 -9.41
C ARG A 93 9.65 -10.08 -7.97
N CYS A 94 8.67 -10.26 -7.08
CA CYS A 94 8.83 -9.94 -5.66
C CYS A 94 9.81 -10.89 -4.98
N ARG A 95 9.74 -12.20 -5.24
CA ARG A 95 10.73 -13.18 -4.77
C ARG A 95 12.12 -12.83 -5.27
N ALA A 96 12.28 -12.50 -6.55
CA ALA A 96 13.56 -12.06 -7.11
C ALA A 96 14.10 -10.82 -6.39
N ALA A 97 13.28 -9.78 -6.22
CA ALA A 97 13.69 -8.54 -5.55
C ALA A 97 14.14 -8.80 -4.09
N LEU A 98 13.45 -9.67 -3.36
CA LEU A 98 13.76 -9.98 -1.97
C LEU A 98 15.00 -10.89 -1.85
N LEU A 99 15.08 -11.96 -2.64
CA LEU A 99 16.18 -12.93 -2.60
C LEU A 99 17.50 -12.35 -3.13
N HIS A 100 17.44 -11.45 -4.12
CA HIS A 100 18.64 -10.78 -4.66
C HIS A 100 19.43 -10.03 -3.59
N ASN A 101 18.74 -9.55 -2.56
CA ASN A 101 19.31 -8.78 -1.47
C ASN A 101 19.82 -9.67 -0.30
N ILE A 102 19.71 -11.00 -0.39
CA ILE A 102 20.10 -11.92 0.69
C ILE A 102 21.33 -12.75 0.26
N LYS A 103 22.23 -13.05 1.21
CA LYS A 103 23.36 -13.96 0.94
C LYS A 103 22.86 -15.40 0.99
N GLN A 104 22.51 -15.96 -0.16
CA GLN A 104 22.34 -17.41 -0.33
C GLN A 104 23.60 -17.97 -1.01
N SER A 105 24.32 -18.88 -0.36
CA SER A 105 25.59 -19.45 -0.88
C SER A 105 25.38 -20.15 -2.23
N ASP A 106 24.22 -20.75 -2.40
CA ASP A 106 23.78 -21.28 -3.68
C ASP A 106 23.31 -20.14 -4.60
N ARG A 107 24.10 -19.92 -5.65
CA ARG A 107 23.90 -18.89 -6.68
C ARG A 107 22.62 -19.16 -7.49
N GLU A 108 22.27 -20.43 -7.71
CA GLU A 108 21.09 -20.82 -8.48
C GLU A 108 19.82 -20.54 -7.68
N LEU A 109 19.79 -20.89 -6.40
CA LEU A 109 18.65 -20.59 -5.51
C LEU A 109 18.42 -19.08 -5.33
N ARG A 110 19.48 -18.27 -5.35
CA ARG A 110 19.39 -16.82 -5.17
C ARG A 110 18.75 -16.12 -6.37
N HIS A 111 19.11 -16.55 -7.57
CA HIS A 111 18.70 -15.93 -8.82
C HIS A 111 17.61 -16.72 -9.56
N ALA A 112 17.07 -17.78 -8.94
CA ALA A 112 16.04 -18.66 -9.52
C ALA A 112 14.83 -17.90 -10.10
N PHE A 113 14.52 -16.73 -9.56
CA PHE A 113 13.38 -15.91 -9.98
C PHE A 113 13.77 -14.66 -10.79
N CYS A 114 15.08 -14.40 -10.97
CA CYS A 114 15.56 -13.27 -11.76
C CYS A 114 15.24 -13.50 -13.25
N PRO A 115 14.79 -12.47 -13.98
CA PRO A 115 14.56 -12.60 -15.42
C PRO A 115 15.88 -12.90 -16.15
N THR A 116 15.83 -13.79 -17.14
CA THR A 116 16.94 -14.13 -18.03
C THR A 116 16.88 -13.32 -19.32
N GLY A 117 18.02 -12.94 -19.88
CA GLY A 117 18.11 -12.28 -21.19
C GLY A 117 18.40 -10.76 -21.16
N PRO A 118 18.29 -10.08 -22.30
CA PRO A 118 18.74 -8.68 -22.49
C PRO A 118 18.00 -7.67 -21.60
N ASP A 119 16.76 -7.96 -21.23
CA ASP A 119 15.93 -7.12 -20.36
C ASP A 119 16.10 -7.43 -18.86
N SER A 120 17.13 -8.21 -18.51
CA SER A 120 17.44 -8.51 -17.12
C SER A 120 17.98 -7.27 -16.41
N TRP A 121 17.28 -6.84 -15.37
CA TRP A 121 17.71 -5.75 -14.49
C TRP A 121 18.76 -6.19 -13.46
N CYS A 122 19.08 -7.50 -13.40
CA CYS A 122 19.97 -8.09 -12.42
C CYS A 122 21.44 -7.90 -12.85
N SER A 123 22.10 -6.85 -12.37
CA SER A 123 23.55 -6.64 -12.59
C SER A 123 24.37 -7.59 -11.70
N TYR A 124 25.04 -8.56 -12.31
CA TYR A 124 25.46 -9.81 -11.70
C TYR A 124 26.63 -9.77 -10.67
N GLU A 125 27.10 -8.65 -10.12
CA GLU A 125 28.41 -8.69 -9.42
C GLU A 125 28.70 -7.70 -8.28
N LYS A 126 27.73 -6.93 -7.78
CA LYS A 126 28.07 -5.79 -6.88
C LYS A 126 27.43 -5.76 -5.49
N ASP A 127 26.60 -6.71 -5.10
CA ASP A 127 25.83 -6.54 -3.87
C ASP A 127 26.50 -7.06 -2.60
N LYS A 128 26.54 -6.20 -1.58
CA LYS A 128 26.99 -6.53 -0.23
C LYS A 128 25.88 -7.32 0.48
N HIS A 129 26.19 -8.53 0.94
CA HIS A 129 25.16 -9.46 1.41
C HIS A 129 25.19 -9.73 2.92
N VAL A 130 24.03 -10.15 3.46
CA VAL A 130 23.88 -10.55 4.86
C VAL A 130 23.35 -11.99 4.97
N PRO A 131 24.19 -12.99 5.29
CA PRO A 131 23.81 -14.41 5.34
C PRO A 131 22.91 -14.78 6.53
N VAL A 132 22.99 -14.04 7.64
CA VAL A 132 22.45 -14.48 8.94
C VAL A 132 20.93 -14.23 9.08
N PHE A 133 20.24 -13.78 8.03
CA PHE A 133 18.81 -13.46 8.10
C PHE A 133 17.92 -14.35 7.24
N LEU A 134 18.46 -15.36 6.54
CA LEU A 134 17.64 -16.23 5.69
C LEU A 134 16.48 -16.88 6.46
N GLU A 135 16.74 -17.48 7.62
CA GLU A 135 15.71 -18.12 8.44
C GLU A 135 14.64 -17.15 8.96
N ILE A 136 15.01 -15.89 9.21
CA ILE A 136 14.08 -14.86 9.69
C ILE A 136 13.31 -14.25 8.53
N LEU A 137 13.95 -14.10 7.37
CA LEU A 137 13.37 -13.50 6.18
C LEU A 137 12.50 -14.48 5.42
N SER A 138 12.79 -15.78 5.41
CA SER A 138 11.98 -16.79 4.70
C SER A 138 10.48 -16.68 5.00
N PRO A 139 10.00 -16.72 6.26
CA PRO A 139 8.58 -16.58 6.55
C PRO A 139 8.03 -15.20 6.16
N MET A 140 8.86 -14.15 6.16
CA MET A 140 8.47 -12.84 5.66
C MET A 140 8.33 -12.83 4.14
N ILE A 141 9.27 -13.43 3.41
CA ILE A 141 9.24 -13.57 1.95
C ILE A 141 7.97 -14.33 1.56
N ASP A 142 7.71 -15.49 2.17
CA ASP A 142 6.51 -16.28 1.85
C ASP A 142 5.22 -15.52 2.13
N LYS A 143 5.18 -14.75 3.23
CA LYS A 143 4.03 -13.89 3.52
C LYS A 143 3.87 -12.75 2.51
N LEU A 144 4.96 -12.08 2.14
CA LEU A 144 4.97 -10.96 1.19
C LEU A 144 4.79 -11.40 -0.26
N THR A 145 4.99 -12.68 -0.54
CA THR A 145 4.87 -13.28 -1.88
C THR A 145 3.65 -14.19 -2.00
N ASN A 146 2.82 -14.24 -0.95
CA ASN A 146 1.58 -15.00 -0.94
C ASN A 146 0.62 -14.50 -2.04
N SER A 147 0.07 -15.42 -2.82
CA SER A 147 -0.82 -15.12 -3.95
C SER A 147 -2.04 -14.30 -3.56
N THR A 148 -2.70 -14.61 -2.45
CA THR A 148 -3.89 -13.86 -1.98
C THR A 148 -3.53 -12.43 -1.57
N PHE A 149 -2.32 -12.22 -1.04
CA PHE A 149 -1.80 -10.90 -0.75
C PHE A 149 -1.48 -10.14 -2.04
N LEU A 150 -0.77 -10.77 -2.97
CA LEU A 150 -0.33 -10.15 -4.23
C LEU A 150 -1.48 -9.86 -5.21
N CYS A 151 -2.54 -10.66 -5.22
CA CYS A 151 -3.78 -10.39 -5.96
C CYS A 151 -4.31 -8.98 -5.64
N ARG A 152 -4.29 -8.58 -4.37
CA ARG A 152 -4.71 -7.23 -3.93
C ARG A 152 -3.73 -6.14 -4.38
N CYS A 153 -2.48 -6.49 -4.63
CA CYS A 153 -1.42 -5.59 -5.09
C CYS A 153 -1.37 -5.41 -6.61
N LEU A 154 -2.08 -6.23 -7.41
CA LEU A 154 -2.05 -6.17 -8.88
C LEU A 154 -2.37 -4.80 -9.46
N ARG A 155 -3.24 -4.05 -8.78
CA ARG A 155 -3.65 -2.71 -9.20
C ARG A 155 -2.60 -1.63 -8.90
N GLY A 156 -1.50 -1.99 -8.23
CA GLY A 156 -0.42 -1.06 -7.87
C GLY A 156 -0.87 0.10 -6.98
N MET A 157 -2.05 -0.02 -6.35
CA MET A 157 -2.63 1.06 -5.56
C MET A 157 -1.86 1.19 -4.25
N THR A 158 -1.44 2.41 -3.93
CA THR A 158 -0.81 2.70 -2.65
C THR A 158 -1.89 2.80 -1.56
N GLN A 159 -1.50 2.58 -0.31
CA GLN A 159 -2.37 2.83 0.86
C GLN A 159 -2.78 4.31 0.99
N ASN A 160 -2.21 5.20 0.18
CA ASN A 160 -2.48 6.64 0.19
C ASN A 160 -3.97 6.99 0.04
N ALA A 161 -4.76 6.19 -0.70
CA ALA A 161 -6.21 6.41 -0.78
C ALA A 161 -6.91 6.22 0.58
N ASN A 162 -6.52 5.20 1.34
CA ASN A 162 -7.05 4.95 2.68
C ASN A 162 -6.52 5.98 3.69
N GLU A 163 -5.26 6.41 3.55
CA GLU A 163 -4.69 7.47 4.39
C GLU A 163 -5.34 8.84 4.12
N SER A 164 -5.65 9.13 2.86
CA SER A 164 -6.26 10.40 2.45
C SER A 164 -7.73 10.50 2.83
N ILE A 165 -8.55 9.43 2.67
CA ILE A 165 -9.95 9.46 3.14
C ILE A 165 -10.02 9.60 4.67
N ASN A 166 -9.13 8.91 5.41
CA ASN A 166 -9.01 9.07 6.85
C ASN A 166 -8.65 10.51 7.21
N SER A 167 -7.68 11.12 6.51
CA SER A 167 -7.32 12.52 6.71
C SER A 167 -8.52 13.47 6.53
N VAL A 168 -9.37 13.22 5.53
CA VAL A 168 -10.62 14.00 5.33
C VAL A 168 -11.58 13.81 6.50
N MET A 169 -11.78 12.58 6.98
CA MET A 169 -12.65 12.29 8.13
C MET A 169 -12.20 13.03 9.38
N TRP A 170 -10.91 13.02 9.64
CA TRP A 170 -10.33 13.71 10.78
C TRP A 170 -10.22 15.23 10.61
N SER A 171 -10.48 15.74 9.40
CA SER A 171 -10.69 17.18 9.18
C SER A 171 -12.11 17.62 9.53
N ILE A 172 -13.07 16.69 9.54
CA ILE A 172 -14.45 16.93 9.95
C ILE A 172 -14.59 16.76 11.47
N LEU A 173 -14.03 15.69 12.03
CA LEU A 173 -14.04 15.40 13.46
C LEU A 173 -12.63 15.43 14.04
N SER A 174 -12.44 16.10 15.17
CA SER A 174 -11.14 16.06 15.86
C SER A 174 -10.85 14.66 16.39
N LYS A 175 -9.65 14.13 16.09
CA LYS A 175 -9.12 12.87 16.68
C LYS A 175 -8.97 12.92 18.20
N THR A 176 -8.82 14.12 18.77
CA THR A 176 -8.53 14.30 20.19
C THR A 176 -9.77 14.38 21.07
N LYS A 177 -10.96 14.35 20.47
CA LYS A 177 -12.24 14.42 21.17
C LYS A 177 -13.00 13.12 21.00
N TYR A 178 -13.74 12.75 22.04
CA TYR A 178 -14.72 11.68 21.94
C TYR A 178 -15.90 12.13 21.09
N HIS A 179 -16.37 11.26 20.20
CA HIS A 179 -17.54 11.49 19.36
C HIS A 179 -18.45 10.27 19.45
N GLY A 180 -19.77 10.50 19.49
CA GLY A 180 -20.74 9.41 19.47
C GLY A 180 -20.75 8.67 18.13
N TYR A 181 -21.30 7.45 18.13
CA TYR A 181 -21.38 6.59 16.95
C TYR A 181 -22.00 7.29 15.73
N GLN A 182 -23.09 8.04 15.92
CA GLN A 182 -23.78 8.72 14.83
C GLN A 182 -22.94 9.83 14.20
N SER A 183 -22.17 10.57 15.00
CA SER A 183 -21.25 11.59 14.49
C SER A 183 -20.14 10.96 13.65
N ILE A 184 -19.56 9.85 14.13
CA ILE A 184 -18.53 9.10 13.39
C ILE A 184 -19.10 8.56 12.07
N ARG A 185 -20.30 7.97 12.09
CA ARG A 185 -20.99 7.47 10.90
C ARG A 185 -21.25 8.58 9.89
N GLY A 186 -21.77 9.72 10.33
CA GLY A 186 -22.01 10.88 9.48
C GLY A 186 -20.72 11.45 8.87
N ALA A 187 -19.67 11.56 9.67
CA ALA A 187 -18.36 12.01 9.18
C ALA A 187 -17.77 11.06 8.15
N ALA A 188 -17.88 9.74 8.33
CA ALA A 188 -17.42 8.76 7.35
C ALA A 188 -18.17 8.88 6.01
N ALA A 189 -19.50 9.07 6.05
CA ALA A 189 -20.31 9.29 4.85
C ALA A 189 -19.91 10.59 4.12
N LEU A 190 -19.80 11.71 4.86
CA LEU A 190 -19.37 13.00 4.31
C LEU A 190 -17.95 12.93 3.74
N SER A 191 -17.05 12.22 4.41
CA SER A 191 -15.66 12.02 3.95
C SER A 191 -15.61 11.30 2.62
N SER A 192 -16.47 10.30 2.43
CA SER A 192 -16.58 9.56 1.18
C SER A 192 -17.05 10.47 0.04
N ILE A 193 -18.00 11.38 0.30
CA ILE A 193 -18.44 12.39 -0.67
C ILE A 193 -17.30 13.36 -0.98
N PHE A 194 -16.69 13.94 0.05
CA PHE A 194 -15.63 14.94 -0.08
C PHE A 194 -14.36 14.40 -0.74
N PHE A 195 -14.05 13.14 -0.51
CA PHE A 195 -12.91 12.46 -1.12
C PHE A 195 -13.15 12.27 -2.61
N ASN A 196 -14.32 11.72 -2.98
CA ASN A 196 -14.61 11.33 -4.37
C ASN A 196 -15.04 12.50 -5.25
N ARG A 197 -15.81 13.46 -4.72
CA ARG A 197 -16.45 14.54 -5.49
C ARG A 197 -16.15 15.94 -4.96
N GLY A 198 -15.40 16.08 -3.88
CA GLY A 198 -15.25 17.37 -3.22
C GLY A 198 -16.52 17.79 -2.46
N ARG A 199 -16.53 19.04 -1.98
CA ARG A 199 -17.62 19.66 -1.23
C ARG A 199 -18.84 19.93 -2.13
N SER A 200 -18.62 20.24 -3.40
CA SER A 200 -19.66 20.33 -4.43
C SER A 200 -20.46 19.03 -4.58
N GLY A 201 -19.90 17.88 -4.18
CA GLY A 201 -20.63 16.62 -4.08
C GLY A 201 -21.86 16.66 -3.16
N LEU A 202 -21.95 17.62 -2.23
CA LEU A 202 -23.12 17.81 -1.38
C LEU A 202 -24.34 18.36 -2.11
N VAL A 203 -24.18 18.98 -3.28
CA VAL A 203 -25.32 19.52 -4.05
C VAL A 203 -26.35 18.43 -4.33
N LYS A 204 -25.89 17.25 -4.77
CA LYS A 204 -26.76 16.08 -4.98
C LYS A 204 -27.38 15.55 -3.69
N PHE A 205 -26.66 15.66 -2.57
CA PHE A 205 -27.19 15.25 -1.28
C PHE A 205 -28.31 16.19 -0.82
N PHE A 206 -28.12 17.51 -0.92
CA PHE A 206 -29.12 18.51 -0.57
C PHE A 206 -30.39 18.39 -1.40
N ASP A 207 -30.23 18.20 -2.71
CA ASP A 207 -31.34 17.93 -3.63
C ASP A 207 -32.17 16.71 -3.18
N GLN A 208 -31.50 15.59 -2.83
CA GLN A 208 -32.16 14.38 -2.36
C GLN A 208 -32.91 14.53 -1.03
N VAL A 209 -32.47 15.42 -0.15
CA VAL A 209 -33.14 15.68 1.14
C VAL A 209 -34.10 16.87 1.08
N GLY A 210 -34.35 17.43 -0.11
CA GLY A 210 -35.27 18.55 -0.31
C GLY A 210 -34.77 19.88 0.25
N ILE A 211 -33.44 20.04 0.42
CA ILE A 211 -32.84 21.31 0.85
C ILE A 211 -32.51 22.12 -0.42
N PRO A 212 -33.09 23.32 -0.60
CA PRO A 212 -32.81 24.14 -1.76
C PRO A 212 -31.34 24.59 -1.75
N VAL A 213 -30.65 24.36 -2.87
CA VAL A 213 -29.28 24.82 -3.05
C VAL A 213 -29.32 26.23 -3.65
N THR A 214 -28.99 27.23 -2.84
CA THR A 214 -28.87 28.62 -3.31
C THR A 214 -27.56 28.83 -4.07
N GLU A 215 -27.50 29.90 -4.86
CA GLU A 215 -26.29 30.28 -5.62
C GLU A 215 -25.10 30.55 -4.67
N GLU A 216 -25.35 31.21 -3.54
CA GLU A 216 -24.31 31.50 -2.54
C GLU A 216 -23.75 30.23 -1.89
N LEU A 217 -24.61 29.23 -1.65
CA LEU A 217 -24.18 27.93 -1.16
C LEU A 217 -23.31 27.22 -2.19
N LEU A 218 -23.74 27.23 -3.46
CA LEU A 218 -23.00 26.60 -4.56
C LEU A 218 -21.61 27.22 -4.70
N ASP A 219 -21.52 28.55 -4.73
CA ASP A 219 -20.26 29.30 -4.79
C ASP A 219 -19.36 29.00 -3.60
N THR A 220 -19.93 28.90 -2.40
CA THR A 220 -19.18 28.54 -1.19
C THR A 220 -18.59 27.13 -1.29
N LEU A 221 -19.35 26.15 -1.78
CA LEU A 221 -18.89 24.77 -1.92
C LEU A 221 -17.79 24.66 -2.98
N ILE A 222 -17.98 25.30 -4.13
CA ILE A 222 -17.02 25.36 -5.23
C ILE A 222 -15.73 26.06 -4.76
N GLY A 223 -15.83 27.21 -4.10
CA GLY A 223 -14.68 27.95 -3.56
C GLY A 223 -13.87 27.12 -2.55
N LYS A 224 -14.53 26.30 -1.72
CA LYS A 224 -13.83 25.36 -0.82
C LYS A 224 -13.10 24.26 -1.60
N ASP A 225 -13.68 23.76 -2.70
CA ASP A 225 -13.01 22.79 -3.56
C ASP A 225 -11.81 23.37 -4.29
N TYR A 226 -11.90 24.61 -4.78
CA TYR A 226 -10.75 25.33 -5.36
C TYR A 226 -9.58 25.44 -4.38
N LYS A 227 -9.83 25.91 -3.14
CA LYS A 227 -8.79 26.02 -2.11
C LYS A 227 -8.17 24.66 -1.75
N ARG A 228 -8.98 23.59 -1.76
CA ARG A 228 -8.49 22.22 -1.53
C ARG A 228 -7.53 21.80 -2.63
N ILE A 229 -7.88 22.01 -3.90
CA ILE A 229 -7.06 21.66 -5.06
C ILE A 229 -5.77 22.47 -5.04
N GLU A 230 -5.85 23.78 -4.86
CA GLU A 230 -4.68 24.67 -4.79
C GLU A 230 -3.69 24.23 -3.69
N LYS A 231 -4.21 23.87 -2.50
CA LYS A 231 -3.37 23.34 -1.41
C LYS A 231 -2.72 22.01 -1.78
N ALA A 232 -3.44 21.12 -2.46
CA ALA A 232 -2.91 19.83 -2.90
C ALA A 232 -1.79 20.00 -3.94
N GLU A 233 -1.96 20.93 -4.88
CA GLU A 233 -0.93 21.27 -5.88
C GLU A 233 0.32 21.86 -5.22
N LYS A 234 0.15 22.84 -4.32
CA LYS A 234 1.25 23.42 -3.54
C LYS A 234 2.02 22.35 -2.74
N ASN A 235 1.32 21.40 -2.14
CA ASN A 235 1.95 20.31 -1.39
C ASN A 235 2.70 19.34 -2.32
N THR A 236 2.14 19.05 -3.49
CA THR A 236 2.78 18.19 -4.50
C THR A 236 4.12 18.80 -4.94
N GLN A 237 4.15 20.11 -5.21
CA GLN A 237 5.35 20.85 -5.60
C GLN A 237 6.46 20.88 -4.53
N LYS A 238 6.09 20.82 -3.24
CA LYS A 238 7.03 20.80 -2.11
C LYS A 238 7.70 19.44 -1.88
N THR A 239 7.22 18.37 -2.53
CA THR A 239 7.76 17.03 -2.32
C THR A 239 9.05 16.83 -3.14
N PRO A 240 10.18 16.41 -2.55
CA PRO A 240 11.46 16.24 -3.28
C PRO A 240 11.37 15.29 -4.48
N ASN A 241 10.49 14.28 -4.39
CA ASN A 241 10.24 13.33 -5.48
C ASN A 241 9.50 13.96 -6.67
N TYR A 242 8.65 14.97 -6.46
CA TYR A 242 7.99 15.69 -7.56
C TYR A 242 9.04 16.48 -8.36
N GLN A 243 9.94 17.19 -7.68
CA GLN A 243 11.03 17.94 -8.32
C GLN A 243 11.98 17.02 -9.12
N LYS A 244 12.26 15.81 -8.62
CA LYS A 244 13.01 14.79 -9.38
C LYS A 244 12.24 14.29 -10.62
N THR A 245 10.93 14.05 -10.48
CA THR A 245 10.08 13.54 -11.57
C THR A 245 9.92 14.59 -12.68
N GLU A 246 9.73 15.85 -12.31
CA GLU A 246 9.73 17.02 -13.19
C GLU A 246 11.02 17.12 -13.99
N ARG A 247 12.19 17.13 -13.33
CA ARG A 247 13.52 17.16 -13.98
C ARG A 247 13.73 16.01 -14.96
N THR A 248 13.22 14.82 -14.64
CA THR A 248 13.34 13.65 -15.51
C THR A 248 12.44 13.77 -16.75
N LYS A 249 11.24 14.36 -16.61
CA LYS A 249 10.35 14.66 -17.74
C LYS A 249 10.92 15.76 -18.64
N THR A 250 11.48 16.84 -18.08
CA THR A 250 12.12 17.92 -18.85
C THR A 250 13.31 17.40 -19.65
N ASN A 251 14.19 16.61 -19.03
CA ASN A 251 15.35 16.03 -19.74
C ASN A 251 14.95 15.09 -20.88
N ARG A 252 13.86 14.33 -20.74
CA ARG A 252 13.32 13.47 -21.82
C ARG A 252 12.75 14.29 -22.98
N SER A 253 12.07 15.42 -22.71
CA SER A 253 11.57 16.32 -23.76
C SER A 253 12.70 17.05 -24.49
N SER A 254 13.80 17.38 -23.80
CA SER A 254 14.98 18.04 -24.39
C SER A 254 15.77 17.10 -25.29
N ASN A 255 15.92 15.83 -24.89
CA ASN A 255 16.61 14.81 -25.70
C ASN A 255 15.80 14.31 -26.91
N ARG A 256 14.50 14.58 -26.97
CA ARG A 256 13.65 14.19 -28.12
C ARG A 256 13.57 15.30 -29.19
N ARG A 257 14.11 16.48 -28.88
CA ARG A 257 14.20 17.65 -29.78
C ARG A 257 15.63 17.88 -30.30
N ARG A 258 16.55 16.95 -30.03
CA ARG A 258 17.90 16.89 -30.59
C ARG A 258 18.00 15.71 -31.54
#